data_AF-A0A7C5GKR3-F1
#
_entry.id   AF-A0A7C5GKR3-F1
#
_cell.length_a   1.000
_cell.length_b   1.000
_cell.length_c   1.000
_cell.angle_alpha   90.00
_cell.angle_beta   90.00
_cell.angle_gamma   90.00
#
_symmetry.space_group_name_H-M   'P 1'
#
loop_
_entity.id
_entity.type
_entity.pdbx_description
1 polymer ?
#
loop_
_entity_poly.entity_id
_entity_poly.type
_entity_poly.pdbx_seq_one_letter_code
_entity_poly.pdbx_strand_id
1 'polypeptide(L)' 'VSDHVVVDDALRTLHVFTGLEIAAVPRARARALRALAR' A
#
# COMPACT_ATOMS: atom_id res chain seq x y z
N VAL A 1 0.46 -1.54 12.02
CA VAL A 1 1.05 -1.98 10.73
C VAL A 1 2.43 -1.36 10.60
N SER A 2 3.34 -1.90 9.77
CA SER A 2 4.69 -1.34 9.55
C SER A 2 4.93 -1.03 8.08
N ASP A 3 5.78 -0.05 7.81
CA ASP A 3 6.24 0.28 6.46
C ASP A 3 7.38 -0.64 6.03
N HIS A 4 7.51 -0.85 4.72
CA HIS A 4 8.56 -1.66 4.12
C HIS A 4 9.16 -0.94 2.91
N VAL A 5 10.49 -0.99 2.78
CA VAL A 5 11.21 -0.42 1.63
C VAL A 5 11.90 -1.56 0.89
N VAL A 6 11.73 -1.57 -0.43
CA VAL A 6 12.47 -2.43 -1.35
C VAL A 6 13.41 -1.56 -2.17
N VAL A 7 14.68 -1.95 -2.22
CA VAL A 7 15.68 -1.33 -3.09
C VAL A 7 15.59 -1.98 -4.48
N ASP A 8 15.45 -1.16 -5.52
CA ASP A 8 15.52 -1.61 -6.92
C ASP A 8 16.80 -1.07 -7.54
N ASP A 9 17.84 -1.92 -7.59
CA ASP A 9 19.15 -1.55 -8.13
C ASP A 9 19.15 -1.35 -9.65
N ALA A 10 18.27 -2.04 -10.37
CA ALA A 10 18.19 -1.95 -11.83
C ALA A 10 17.64 -0.57 -12.25
N LEU A 11 16.67 -0.05 -11.50
CA LEU A 11 16.07 1.25 -11.74
C LEU A 11 16.73 2.38 -10.93
N ARG A 12 17.61 2.05 -9.98
CA ARG A 12 18.19 2.98 -8.99
C ARG A 12 17.11 3.75 -8.22
N THR A 13 16.05 3.05 -7.83
CA THR A 13 14.90 3.60 -7.09
C THR A 13 14.64 2.86 -5.78
N LEU A 14 13.86 3.49 -4.91
CA LEU A 14 13.32 2.86 -3.70
C LEU A 14 11.81 2.76 -3.83
N HIS A 15 11.28 1.57 -3.60
CA HIS A 15 9.84 1.32 -3.57
C HIS A 15 9.40 1.24 -2.12
N VAL A 16 8.64 2.24 -1.68
CA VAL A 16 8.12 2.31 -0.31
C VAL A 16 6.70 1.79 -0.30
N PHE A 17 6.47 0.76 0.50
CA PHE A 17 5.17 0.17 0.75
C PHE A 17 4.73 0.59 2.15
N THR A 18 3.69 1.43 2.23
CA THR A 18 3.17 1.92 3.50
C THR A 18 2.04 1.03 3.99
N GLY A 19 2.19 0.52 5.21
CA GLY A 19 1.14 -0.24 5.87
C GLY A 19 0.12 0.69 6.51
N LEU A 20 -1.16 0.58 6.14
CA LEU A 20 -2.24 1.36 6.76
C LEU A 20 -3.17 0.48 7.59
N GLU A 21 -3.55 0.97 8.77
CA GLU A 21 -4.56 0.31 9.60
C GLU A 21 -5.91 0.30 8.91
N ILE A 22 -6.42 -0.89 8.57
CA ILE A 22 -7.66 -1.04 7.79
C ILE A 22 -8.85 -0.39 8.51
N ALA A 23 -8.90 -0.48 9.85
CA ALA A 23 -9.97 0.10 10.66
C ALA A 23 -10.03 1.64 10.56
N ALA A 24 -8.90 2.30 10.28
CA ALA A 24 -8.81 3.74 10.11
C ALA A 24 -9.15 4.22 8.69
N VAL A 25 -9.21 3.31 7.71
CA VAL A 25 -9.54 3.67 6.32
C VAL A 25 -11.05 3.94 6.20
N PRO A 26 -11.47 5.10 5.65
CA PRO A 26 -12.88 5.37 5.40
C PRO A 26 -13.53 4.27 4.56
N ARG A 27 -14.72 3.81 4.98
CA ARG A 27 -15.42 2.66 4.37
C ARG A 27 -15.55 2.76 2.85
N ALA A 28 -15.80 3.97 2.33
CA ALA A 28 -15.91 4.20 0.88
C ALA A 28 -14.60 3.86 0.13
N ARG A 29 -13.44 4.29 0.64
CA ARG A 29 -12.14 3.95 0.05
C ARG A 29 -11.83 2.46 0.15
N ALA A 30 -12.07 1.85 1.32
CA ALA A 30 -11.83 0.41 1.49
C ALA A 30 -12.66 -0.43 0.51
N ARG A 31 -13.92 -0.07 0.25
CA ARG A 31 -14.74 -0.73 -0.78
C ARG A 31 -14.18 -0.56 -2.18
N ALA A 32 -13.77 0.67 -2.55
CA ALA A 32 -13.21 0.95 -3.87
C ALA A 32 -11.93 0.13 -4.11
N LEU A 33 -11.01 0.10 -3.13
CA LEU A 33 -9.77 -0.69 -3.23
C LEU A 33 -10.04 -2.19 -3.37
N ARG A 34 -10.98 -2.74 -2.59
CA ARG A 34 -11.37 -4.16 -2.71
C ARG A 34 -12.03 -4.50 -4.05
N ALA A 35 -12.67 -3.53 -4.71
CA ALA A 35 -13.25 -3.74 -6.03
C ALA A 35 -12.18 -3.88 -7.12
N LEU A 36 -11.04 -3.21 -6.98
CA LEU A 36 -9.89 -3.30 -7.90
C LEU A 36 -9.10 -4.60 -7.77
N ALA A 37 -9.22 -5.30 -6.64
CA ALA A 37 -8.51 -6.54 -6.36
C ALA A 37 -9.25 -7.80 -6.87
N ARG A 38 -10.28 -7.63 -7.70
CA ARG A 38 -10.97 -8.70 -8.45
C ARG A 38 -10.40 -8.76 -9.85
#